data_AF-A0A2H9PSG1-F1
#
_entry.id   AF-A0A2H9PSG1-F1
#
_cell.length_a   1.000
_cell.length_b   1.000
_cell.length_c   1.000
_cell.angle_alpha   90.00
_cell.angle_beta   90.00
_cell.angle_gamma   90.00
#
_symmetry.space_group_name_H-M   'P 1'
#
loop_
_entity.id
_entity.type
_entity.pdbx_description
1 polymer ?
#
loop_
_entity_poly.entity_id
_entity_poly.type
_entity_poly.pdbx_seq_one_letter_code
_entity_poly.pdbx_strand_id
1 'polypeptide(L)'
;YKIMINEKTKGLSKLLKEEINPLEIFVEKAKDLEGIDLIILHGKKTNKNANVLIIGNDSVSEKAEAIVNEIRQKHSFNIDLLILSDLQFRQMTKLGVYSGEKKVLWKRK
;
A
#
# COMPACT_ATOMS: atom_id res chain seq x y z
N TYR A 1 -33.53 16.81 -11.03
CA TYR A 1 -32.79 15.52 -10.99
C TYR A 1 -31.97 15.46 -9.72
N LYS A 2 -32.32 14.52 -8.82
CA LYS A 2 -31.81 14.41 -7.45
C LYS A 2 -30.69 13.36 -7.46
N ILE A 3 -29.43 13.78 -7.34
CA ILE A 3 -28.30 12.85 -7.29
C ILE A 3 -28.23 12.29 -5.87
N MET A 4 -28.45 10.99 -5.78
CA MET A 4 -28.46 10.20 -4.56
C MET A 4 -27.04 10.11 -4.00
N ILE A 5 -26.79 10.85 -2.91
CA ILE A 5 -25.53 10.83 -2.17
C ILE A 5 -25.45 9.49 -1.46
N ASN A 6 -24.67 8.57 -2.01
CA ASN A 6 -24.44 7.25 -1.44
C ASN A 6 -23.55 7.39 -0.19
N GLU A 7 -23.97 6.82 0.94
CA GLU A 7 -23.31 6.93 2.26
C GLU A 7 -21.87 6.38 2.33
N LYS A 8 -21.33 5.83 1.23
CA LYS A 8 -19.93 5.36 1.13
C LYS A 8 -18.89 6.49 1.05
N THR A 9 -19.28 7.74 0.88
CA THR A 9 -18.34 8.88 0.78
C THR A 9 -18.11 9.62 2.11
N LYS A 10 -18.87 9.34 3.17
CA LYS A 10 -18.72 10.01 4.48
C LYS A 10 -17.42 9.65 5.24
N GLY A 11 -16.71 8.59 4.85
CA GLY A 11 -15.45 8.19 5.48
C GLY A 11 -14.21 8.96 5.01
N LEU A 12 -14.26 9.54 3.80
CA LEU A 12 -13.11 10.21 3.18
C LEU A 12 -12.93 11.66 3.68
N SER A 13 -14.01 12.32 4.11
CA SER A 13 -13.98 13.75 4.45
C SER A 13 -13.47 14.07 5.86
N LYS A 14 -13.34 13.08 6.76
CA LYS A 14 -12.87 13.29 8.16
C LYS A 14 -11.37 13.06 8.37
N LEU A 15 -10.66 12.51 7.39
CA LEU A 15 -9.22 12.25 7.44
C LEU A 15 -8.37 13.40 6.86
N LEU A 16 -8.99 14.51 6.49
CA LEU A 16 -8.35 15.78 6.11
C LEU A 16 -7.81 16.53 7.35
N LYS A 17 -7.09 15.84 8.24
CA LYS A 17 -6.10 16.49 9.10
C LYS A 17 -4.79 16.37 8.35
N GLU A 18 -4.28 17.52 7.90
CA GLU A 18 -3.03 17.71 7.15
C GLU A 18 -1.78 17.26 7.92
N GLU A 19 -1.69 15.97 8.26
CA GLU A 19 -0.42 15.31 8.50
C GLU A 19 -0.11 14.53 7.23
N ILE A 20 0.84 15.06 6.43
CA ILE A 20 1.32 14.40 5.23
C ILE A 20 1.77 12.99 5.59
N ASN A 21 0.97 11.99 5.23
CA ASN A 21 1.21 10.61 5.60
C ASN A 21 2.06 9.94 4.51
N PRO A 22 3.34 9.63 4.77
CA PRO A 22 4.26 9.14 3.73
C PRO A 22 3.79 7.81 3.12
N LEU A 23 3.08 6.98 3.90
CA LEU A 23 2.50 5.73 3.41
C LEU A 23 1.35 5.97 2.42
N GLU A 24 0.53 7.00 2.62
CA GLU A 24 -0.54 7.32 1.66
C GLU A 24 0.04 7.87 0.37
N ILE A 25 1.10 8.69 0.44
CA ILE A 25 1.84 9.14 -0.75
C ILE A 25 2.40 7.94 -1.52
N PHE A 26 2.95 6.95 -0.81
CA PHE A 26 3.41 5.71 -1.44
C PHE A 26 2.28 5.02 -2.21
N VAL A 27 1.15 4.77 -1.55
CA VAL A 27 0.00 4.07 -2.17
C VAL A 27 -0.53 4.84 -3.37
N GLU A 28 -0.62 6.17 -3.27
CA GLU A 28 -1.08 7.03 -4.34
C GLU A 28 -0.13 7.05 -5.55
N LYS A 29 1.17 6.86 -5.36
CA LYS A 29 2.12 6.73 -6.48
C LYS A 29 2.20 5.31 -7.03
N ALA A 30 2.11 4.31 -6.14
CA ALA A 30 2.19 2.91 -6.50
C ALA A 30 0.95 2.45 -7.27
N LYS A 31 -0.26 2.94 -6.96
CA LYS A 31 -1.50 2.54 -7.66
C LYS A 31 -1.46 2.80 -9.18
N ASP A 32 -0.68 3.79 -9.62
CA ASP A 32 -0.53 4.16 -11.03
C ASP A 32 0.50 3.27 -11.75
N LEU A 33 1.24 2.42 -11.03
CA LEU A 33 2.16 1.47 -11.63
C LEU A 33 1.38 0.30 -12.26
N GLU A 34 1.58 0.12 -13.57
CA GLU A 34 1.10 -1.06 -14.25
C GLU A 34 1.80 -2.32 -13.72
N GLY A 35 1.00 -3.36 -13.47
CA GLY A 35 1.48 -4.63 -12.94
C GLY A 35 1.36 -4.78 -11.42
N ILE A 36 0.80 -3.81 -10.70
CA ILE A 36 0.38 -3.99 -9.31
C ILE A 36 -1.09 -4.42 -9.27
N ASP A 37 -1.34 -5.52 -8.57
CA ASP A 37 -2.68 -6.04 -8.34
C ASP A 37 -3.19 -5.76 -6.92
N LEU A 38 -2.31 -5.76 -5.93
CA LEU A 38 -2.70 -5.60 -4.52
C LEU A 38 -1.54 -5.00 -3.69
N ILE A 39 -1.87 -4.04 -2.83
CA ILE A 39 -0.95 -3.42 -1.87
C ILE A 39 -1.49 -3.66 -0.46
N ILE A 40 -0.68 -4.24 0.40
CA ILE A 40 -1.04 -4.66 1.75
C ILE A 40 -0.06 -4.04 2.75
N LEU A 41 -0.57 -3.39 3.79
CA LEU A 41 0.21 -3.10 4.98
C LEU A 41 0.29 -4.37 5.83
N HIS A 42 1.50 -4.85 6.08
CA HIS A 42 1.75 -6.00 6.92
C HIS A 42 2.27 -5.57 8.30
N GLY A 43 1.60 -5.99 9.37
CA GLY A 43 1.91 -5.56 10.72
C GLY A 43 1.50 -4.12 11.02
N LYS A 44 2.09 -3.54 12.07
CA LYS A 44 1.78 -2.19 12.54
C LYS A 44 2.68 -1.16 11.87
N LYS A 45 2.07 -0.11 11.34
CA LYS A 45 2.77 1.13 10.97
C LYS A 45 3.22 1.84 12.25
N THR A 46 4.46 2.34 12.28
CA THR A 46 4.92 3.29 13.29
C THR A 46 5.03 4.70 12.69
N ASN A 47 5.49 5.67 13.48
CA ASN A 47 5.71 7.03 12.99
C ASN A 47 6.85 7.15 11.97
N LYS A 48 7.77 6.17 11.93
CA LYS A 48 8.98 6.22 11.10
C LYS A 48 9.13 5.04 10.15
N ASN A 49 8.35 3.98 10.32
CA ASN A 49 8.42 2.81 9.44
C ASN A 49 7.05 2.18 9.15
N ALA A 50 6.98 1.46 8.03
CA ALA A 50 5.88 0.58 7.69
C ALA A 50 6.38 -0.57 6.81
N ASN A 51 5.83 -1.77 7.02
CA ASN A 51 6.11 -2.90 6.15
C ASN A 51 4.99 -3.03 5.12
N VAL A 52 5.33 -2.94 3.85
CA VAL A 52 4.37 -2.99 2.75
C VAL A 52 4.66 -4.18 1.88
N LEU A 53 3.61 -4.92 1.57
CA LEU A 53 3.64 -6.08 0.71
C LEU A 53 2.88 -5.74 -0.57
N ILE A 54 3.57 -5.80 -1.70
CA ILE A 54 2.99 -5.62 -3.03
C ILE A 54 2.84 -6.98 -3.68
N ILE A 55 1.68 -7.20 -4.27
CA ILE A 55 1.43 -8.35 -5.13
C ILE A 55 1.27 -7.83 -6.54
N GLY A 56 2.14 -8.32 -7.42
CA GLY A 56 2.25 -7.82 -8.78
C GLY A 56 3.36 -8.54 -9.55
N ASN A 57 3.71 -7.99 -10.70
CA ASN A 57 4.77 -8.51 -11.56
C ASN A 57 6.16 -8.02 -11.11
N ASP A 58 7.22 -8.76 -11.40
CA ASP A 58 8.61 -8.41 -11.10
C ASP A 58 9.02 -7.05 -11.69
N SER A 59 8.44 -6.66 -12.83
CA SER A 59 8.69 -5.36 -13.48
C SER A 59 8.28 -4.14 -12.62
N VAL A 60 7.51 -4.35 -11.55
CA VAL A 60 7.14 -3.30 -10.60
C VAL A 60 8.29 -2.98 -9.65
N SER A 61 9.23 -3.91 -9.44
CA SER A 61 10.23 -3.83 -8.38
C SER A 61 11.05 -2.55 -8.41
N GLU A 62 11.72 -2.27 -9.52
CA GLU A 62 12.56 -1.09 -9.67
C GLU A 62 11.76 0.22 -9.48
N LYS A 63 10.52 0.27 -9.99
CA LYS A 63 9.66 1.45 -9.89
C LYS A 63 9.17 1.68 -8.46
N ALA A 64 8.76 0.62 -7.79
CA ALA A 64 8.28 0.71 -6.41
C ALA A 64 9.42 1.05 -5.45
N GLU A 65 10.61 0.48 -5.64
CA GLU A 65 11.80 0.85 -4.88
C GLU A 65 12.20 2.32 -5.09
N ALA A 66 12.11 2.83 -6.32
CA ALA A 66 12.35 4.25 -6.59
C ALA A 66 11.41 5.17 -5.79
N ILE A 67 10.11 4.81 -5.69
CA ILE A 67 9.13 5.56 -4.90
C ILE A 67 9.48 5.48 -3.40
N VAL A 68 9.84 4.29 -2.89
CA VAL A 68 10.27 4.11 -1.49
C VAL A 68 11.47 5.00 -1.16
N ASN A 69 12.48 5.01 -2.04
CA ASN A 69 13.68 5.82 -1.85
C ASN A 69 13.35 7.32 -1.84
N GLU A 70 12.46 7.77 -2.71
CA GLU A 70 12.01 9.17 -2.72
C GLU A 70 11.31 9.55 -1.40
N ILE A 71 10.43 8.68 -0.89
CA ILE A 71 9.71 8.90 0.36
C ILE A 71 10.66 8.91 1.55
N ARG A 72 11.63 8.00 1.56
CA ARG A 72 12.67 7.94 2.59
C ARG A 72 13.47 9.23 2.63
N GLN A 73 13.85 9.77 1.47
CA GLN A 73 14.61 11.02 1.39
C GLN A 73 13.77 12.24 1.79
N LYS A 74 12.53 12.35 1.30
CA LYS A 74 11.68 13.54 1.52
C LYS A 74 11.04 13.60 2.91
N HIS A 75 10.73 12.44 3.49
CA HIS A 75 9.93 12.37 4.72
C HIS A 75 10.64 11.64 5.88
N SER A 76 11.88 11.16 5.69
CA SER A 76 12.60 10.36 6.70
C SER A 76 11.79 9.17 7.20
N PHE A 77 10.96 8.60 6.32
CA PHE A 77 10.05 7.49 6.60
C PHE A 77 10.50 6.25 5.83
N ASN A 78 10.73 5.15 6.53
CA ASN A 78 11.20 3.90 5.92
C ASN A 78 10.02 3.00 5.54
N ILE A 79 10.00 2.54 4.29
CA ILE A 79 9.03 1.55 3.84
C ILE A 79 9.80 0.28 3.52
N ASP A 80 9.64 -0.74 4.36
CA ASP A 80 10.19 -2.06 4.11
C ASP A 80 9.26 -2.75 3.10
N LEU A 81 9.73 -2.80 1.85
CA LEU A 81 8.94 -3.27 0.72
C LEU A 81 9.25 -4.74 0.42
N LEU A 82 8.21 -5.55 0.28
CA LEU A 82 8.31 -6.91 -0.24
C LEU A 82 7.37 -7.07 -1.43
N ILE A 83 7.89 -7.54 -2.55
CA ILE A 83 7.13 -7.73 -3.79
C ILE A 83 7.05 -9.22 -4.06
N LEU A 84 5.83 -9.70 -4.31
CA LEU A 84 5.56 -11.11 -4.58
C LEU A 84 4.63 -11.23 -5.79
N SER A 85 4.78 -12.30 -6.56
CA SER A 85 3.73 -12.75 -7.47
C SER A 85 2.51 -13.28 -6.69
N ASP A 86 1.34 -13.34 -7.35
CA ASP A 86 0.13 -13.95 -6.77
C ASP A 86 0.40 -15.39 -6.30
N LEU A 87 1.19 -16.16 -7.07
CA LEU A 87 1.56 -17.53 -6.71
C LEU A 87 2.39 -17.58 -5.43
N GLN A 88 3.46 -16.77 -5.33
CA GLN A 88 4.31 -16.71 -4.14
C GLN A 88 3.51 -16.27 -2.91
N PHE A 89 2.64 -15.26 -3.06
CA PHE A 89 1.81 -14.80 -1.97
C PHE A 89 0.86 -15.89 -1.45
N ARG A 90 0.20 -16.62 -2.36
CA ARG A 90 -0.67 -17.75 -1.99
C ARG A 90 0.11 -18.88 -1.31
N GLN A 91 1.27 -19.23 -1.84
CA GLN A 91 2.13 -20.28 -1.26
C GLN A 91 2.56 -19.90 0.16
N MET A 92 3.09 -18.69 0.35
CA MET A 92 3.54 -18.22 1.67
C MET A 92 2.39 -18.02 2.66
N THR A 93 1.22 -17.63 2.18
CA THR A 93 0.00 -17.54 3.01
C THR A 93 -0.44 -18.94 3.47
N LYS A 94 -0.40 -19.96 2.60
CA LYS A 94 -0.70 -21.35 2.98
C LYS A 94 0.29 -21.89 4.01
N LEU A 95 1.54 -21.47 3.96
CA LEU A 95 2.58 -21.84 4.92
C LEU A 95 2.49 -21.05 6.25
N GLY A 96 1.52 -20.14 6.40
CA GLY A 96 1.33 -19.37 7.62
C GLY A 96 2.37 -18.27 7.86
N VAL A 97 3.22 -17.96 6.87
CA VAL A 97 4.33 -16.99 7.00
C VAL A 97 3.83 -15.58 7.28
N TYR A 98 2.66 -15.24 6.74
CA TYR A 98 2.03 -13.93 6.96
C TYR A 98 0.85 -14.03 7.93
N SER A 99 1.01 -14.66 9.09
CA SER A 99 -0.07 -14.86 10.08
C SER A 99 -0.36 -13.65 10.99
N GLY A 100 0.12 -12.45 10.63
CA GLY A 100 -0.05 -11.21 11.40
C GLY A 100 -1.20 -10.29 10.94
N GLU A 101 -1.26 -9.09 11.53
CA GLU A 101 -2.17 -8.03 11.12
C GLU A 101 -1.94 -7.64 9.66
N LYS A 102 -3.01 -7.63 8.86
CA LYS A 102 -2.96 -7.21 7.46
C LYS A 102 -4.05 -6.20 7.20
N LYS A 103 -3.68 -5.11 6.55
CA LYS A 103 -4.64 -4.13 6.05
C LYS A 103 -4.41 -3.95 4.56
N VAL A 104 -5.41 -4.29 3.76
CA VAL A 104 -5.38 -3.98 2.33
C VAL A 104 -5.44 -2.46 2.17
N LEU A 105 -4.42 -1.88 1.57
CA LEU A 105 -4.34 -0.43 1.29
C LEU A 105 -4.96 -0.12 -0.06
N TRP A 106 -4.75 -0.98 -1.05
CA TRP A 106 -5.27 -0.81 -2.40
C TRP A 106 -5.36 -2.15 -3.13
N LYS A 107 -6.34 -2.30 -4.03
CA LYS A 107 -6.50 -3.49 -4.88
C LYS A 107 -7.00 -3.09 -6.27
N ARG A 108 -6.41 -3.66 -7.32
CA ARG A 108 -6.87 -3.49 -8.71
C ARG A 108 -8.19 -4.23 -8.90
N LYS A 109 -9.16 -3.54 -9.51
CA LYS A 109 -10.53 -4.02 -9.70
C LYS A 109 -10.71 -4.69 -11.04
#